data_AF-A0A6M2AG02-F1
#
_entry.id   AF-A0A6M2AG02-F1
#
_cell.length_a   1.000
_cell.length_b   1.000
_cell.length_c   1.000
_cell.angle_alpha   90.00
_cell.angle_beta   90.00
_cell.angle_gamma   90.00
#
_symmetry.space_group_name_H-M   'P 1'
#
loop_
_entity.id
_entity.type
_entity.pdbx_description
1 polymer ?
#
loop_
_entity_poly.entity_id
_entity_poly.type
_entity_poly.pdbx_seq_one_letter_code
_entity_poly.pdbx_strand_id
1 'polypeptide(L)'
;MLPMDADIDQIQKEKIVEETKVNNNVLKYHYVYSKAGFLASIIKIPSKTDKNLTFDELPRTEADEQRIDDLISSMGIHGKLTLLLHHEKRLRKIGDELRYLHPFKFLGFIFSPKNSHLKQYMAAIFDDYFKRTNFVKDYSQTMDIYDLKNDLTVYLEDFSKEVNIPENEILPFIKDKNWEGLVRFLIKY
;
A
#
# COMPACT_ATOMS: atom_id res chain seq x y z
N MET A 1 14.12 54.09 -11.75
CA MET A 1 13.61 53.97 -10.37
C MET A 1 12.67 52.78 -10.33
N LEU A 2 13.14 51.66 -9.80
CA LEU A 2 12.33 50.47 -9.52
C LEU A 2 12.59 50.13 -8.05
N PRO A 3 11.57 50.04 -7.18
CA PRO A 3 11.75 49.44 -5.87
C PRO A 3 11.69 47.93 -6.05
N MET A 4 12.87 47.31 -6.13
CA MET A 4 13.07 45.91 -5.73
C MET A 4 13.25 45.94 -4.22
N ASP A 5 12.29 45.41 -3.48
CA ASP A 5 12.47 44.81 -2.15
C ASP A 5 11.14 44.13 -1.80
N ALA A 6 10.83 43.04 -2.51
CA ALA A 6 9.81 42.11 -2.07
C ALA A 6 10.37 41.36 -0.84
N ASP A 7 9.86 41.77 0.31
CA ASP A 7 10.14 41.34 1.67
C ASP A 7 10.24 39.79 1.80
N ILE A 8 11.49 39.29 1.73
CA ILE A 8 11.85 37.87 1.83
C ILE A 8 11.30 37.24 3.13
N ASP A 9 11.09 38.04 4.16
CA ASP A 9 10.56 37.61 5.45
C ASP A 9 9.07 37.24 5.40
N GLN A 10 8.30 37.75 4.44
CA GLN A 10 6.88 37.38 4.28
C GLN A 10 6.72 36.01 3.62
N ILE A 11 7.55 35.71 2.62
CA ILE A 11 7.56 34.42 1.92
C ILE A 11 7.95 33.26 2.86
N GLN A 12 8.90 33.51 3.77
CA GLN A 12 9.29 32.50 4.76
C GLN A 12 8.19 32.27 5.80
N LYS A 13 7.48 33.30 6.25
CA LYS A 13 6.38 33.16 7.22
C LYS A 13 5.20 32.38 6.65
N GLU A 14 4.84 32.58 5.38
CA GLU A 14 3.75 31.82 4.75
C GLU A 14 4.07 30.32 4.63
N LYS A 15 5.31 29.97 4.23
CA LYS A 15 5.78 28.57 4.20
C LYS A 15 5.74 27.90 5.58
N ILE A 16 6.18 28.61 6.61
CA ILE A 16 6.20 28.07 7.99
C ILE A 16 4.77 27.85 8.51
N VAL A 17 3.83 28.73 8.17
CA VAL A 17 2.42 28.60 8.59
C VAL A 17 1.71 27.43 7.87
N GLU A 18 2.00 27.18 6.59
CA GLU A 18 1.50 25.98 5.89
C GLU A 18 2.07 24.69 6.48
N GLU A 19 3.38 24.60 6.73
CA GLU A 19 4.02 23.42 7.34
C GLU A 19 3.46 23.10 8.73
N THR A 20 3.12 24.13 9.51
CA THR A 20 2.54 23.96 10.85
C THR A 20 1.10 23.47 10.80
N LYS A 21 0.31 23.89 9.79
CA LYS A 21 -1.07 23.37 9.59
C LYS A 21 -1.08 21.90 9.13
N VAL A 22 -0.12 21.49 8.30
CA VAL A 22 0.02 20.08 7.88
C VAL A 22 0.37 19.19 9.07
N ASN A 23 1.28 19.62 9.95
CA ASN A 23 1.70 18.84 11.12
C ASN A 23 0.57 18.60 12.14
N ASN A 24 -0.33 19.57 12.33
CA ASN A 24 -1.44 19.40 13.27
C ASN A 24 -2.52 18.44 12.76
N ASN A 25 -2.68 18.28 11.45
CA ASN A 25 -3.57 17.26 10.89
C ASN A 25 -2.99 15.85 11.06
N VAL A 26 -1.66 15.67 10.95
CA VAL A 26 -0.98 14.38 11.15
C VAL A 26 -1.24 13.82 12.56
N LEU A 27 -1.23 14.68 13.58
CA LEU A 27 -1.45 14.25 14.97
C LEU A 27 -2.89 13.82 15.26
N LYS A 28 -3.87 14.38 14.54
CA LYS A 28 -5.29 14.04 14.75
C LYS A 28 -5.62 12.62 14.26
N TYR A 29 -4.89 12.13 13.25
CA TYR A 29 -5.01 10.75 12.79
C TYR A 29 -4.28 9.74 13.67
N HIS A 30 -3.44 10.14 14.63
CA HIS A 30 -2.79 9.15 15.50
C HIS A 30 -3.73 8.55 16.58
N TYR A 31 -4.82 9.23 16.92
CA TYR A 31 -5.67 8.85 18.06
C TYR A 31 -6.86 7.92 17.74
N VAL A 32 -7.17 7.67 16.46
CA VAL A 32 -8.34 6.86 16.06
C VAL A 32 -7.99 5.38 15.80
N TYR A 33 -6.71 5.01 15.76
CA TYR A 33 -6.25 3.71 15.23
C TYR A 33 -5.88 2.70 16.30
N SER A 34 -6.79 2.47 17.25
CA SER A 34 -6.71 1.32 18.14
C SER A 34 -8.02 0.54 18.12
N LYS A 35 -7.88 -0.76 17.81
CA LYS A 35 -8.87 -1.85 17.90
C LYS A 35 -9.64 -2.16 16.60
N ALA A 36 -9.40 -3.39 16.11
CA ALA A 36 -10.09 -4.12 15.04
C ALA A 36 -9.55 -4.00 13.60
N GLY A 37 -8.40 -4.64 13.33
CA GLY A 37 -7.91 -4.97 11.98
C GLY A 37 -6.74 -5.94 12.05
N PHE A 38 -6.61 -6.83 11.06
CA PHE A 38 -5.57 -7.88 11.02
C PHE A 38 -4.17 -7.26 10.81
N LEU A 39 -4.07 -6.01 10.33
CA LEU A 39 -2.82 -5.27 10.09
C LEU A 39 -2.72 -3.88 10.78
N ALA A 40 -3.57 -3.57 11.76
CA ALA A 40 -3.67 -2.24 12.34
C ALA A 40 -2.92 -2.09 13.69
N SER A 41 -1.59 -1.97 13.68
CA SER A 41 -0.86 -1.27 14.76
C SER A 41 0.60 -1.00 14.40
N ILE A 42 0.90 0.26 14.07
CA ILE A 42 2.23 0.87 13.85
C ILE A 42 2.89 0.45 12.53
N ILE A 43 2.68 1.30 11.52
CA ILE A 43 3.45 1.32 10.27
C ILE A 43 4.84 1.82 10.62
N LYS A 44 5.88 1.04 10.30
CA LYS A 44 7.25 1.56 10.32
C LYS A 44 7.36 2.50 9.12
N ILE A 45 7.12 3.78 9.39
CA ILE A 45 7.28 4.86 8.42
C ILE A 45 8.71 4.77 7.88
N PRO A 46 8.93 4.62 6.55
CA PRO A 46 10.26 4.76 5.97
C PRO A 46 10.85 6.11 6.38
N SER A 47 12.14 6.12 6.69
CA SER A 47 12.80 7.31 7.21
C SER A 47 12.84 8.39 6.12
N LYS A 48 12.92 9.68 6.48
CA LYS A 48 13.02 10.79 5.50
C LYS A 48 14.18 10.65 4.48
N THR A 49 15.09 9.69 4.70
CA THR A 49 16.25 9.38 3.87
C THR A 49 15.92 8.57 2.61
N ASP A 50 14.74 7.96 2.52
CA ASP A 50 14.37 7.02 1.44
C ASP A 50 13.87 7.70 0.15
N LYS A 51 13.94 9.04 0.05
CA LYS A 51 13.35 9.85 -1.03
C LYS A 51 13.94 9.67 -2.43
N ASN A 52 14.94 8.80 -2.61
CA ASN A 52 15.61 8.57 -3.89
C ASN A 52 15.71 7.09 -4.31
N LEU A 53 15.07 6.16 -3.59
CA LEU A 53 15.11 4.76 -3.99
C LEU A 53 14.27 4.58 -5.26
N THR A 54 14.87 3.98 -6.28
CA THR A 54 14.17 3.49 -7.47
C THR A 54 13.27 2.31 -7.10
N PHE A 55 12.32 1.97 -7.98
CA PHE A 55 11.44 0.83 -7.71
C PHE A 55 12.22 -0.45 -7.45
N ASP A 56 13.29 -0.73 -8.18
CA ASP A 56 14.10 -1.95 -8.03
C ASP A 56 14.87 -2.00 -6.70
N GLU A 57 15.16 -0.85 -6.10
CA GLU A 57 15.83 -0.76 -4.80
C GLU A 57 14.86 -0.89 -3.62
N LEU A 58 13.55 -0.82 -3.87
CA LEU A 58 12.56 -1.07 -2.83
C LEU A 58 12.68 -2.52 -2.33
N PRO A 59 12.58 -2.73 -1.01
CA PRO A 59 12.87 -4.03 -0.44
C PRO A 59 11.82 -5.05 -0.89
N ARG A 60 12.29 -6.15 -1.47
CA ARG A 60 11.56 -7.41 -1.67
C ARG A 60 12.59 -8.52 -1.79
N THR A 61 12.77 -9.29 -0.74
CA THR A 61 13.70 -10.44 -0.74
C THR A 61 12.99 -11.72 -1.14
N GLU A 62 13.73 -12.77 -1.53
CA GLU A 62 13.14 -14.10 -1.81
C GLU A 62 12.37 -14.66 -0.61
N ALA A 63 12.83 -14.39 0.62
CA ALA A 63 12.11 -14.77 1.83
C ALA A 63 10.75 -14.05 1.95
N ASP A 64 10.65 -12.82 1.46
CA ASP A 64 9.39 -12.08 1.42
C ASP A 64 8.46 -12.66 0.36
N GLU A 65 9.00 -13.01 -0.80
CA GLU A 65 8.24 -13.66 -1.88
C GLU A 65 7.61 -14.98 -1.40
N GLN A 66 8.37 -15.82 -0.68
CA GLN A 66 7.86 -17.05 -0.06
C GLN A 66 6.77 -16.77 0.98
N ARG A 67 6.93 -15.73 1.79
CA ARG A 67 5.91 -15.31 2.77
C ARG A 67 4.65 -14.79 2.10
N ILE A 68 4.77 -14.02 1.02
CA ILE A 68 3.62 -13.53 0.23
C ILE A 68 2.89 -14.71 -0.38
N ASP A 69 3.62 -15.65 -0.97
CA ASP A 69 3.05 -16.88 -1.53
C ASP A 69 2.27 -17.65 -0.47
N ASP A 70 2.89 -17.93 0.69
CA ASP A 70 2.26 -18.65 1.79
C ASP A 70 1.01 -17.92 2.33
N LEU A 71 1.08 -16.59 2.47
CA LEU A 71 -0.04 -15.77 2.93
C LEU A 71 -1.23 -15.86 1.96
N ILE A 72 -0.98 -15.57 0.68
CA ILE A 72 -2.03 -15.48 -0.34
C ILE A 72 -2.60 -16.86 -0.67
N SER A 73 -1.76 -17.88 -0.82
CA SER A 73 -2.21 -19.25 -1.05
C SER A 73 -3.02 -19.79 0.12
N SER A 74 -2.56 -19.62 1.36
CA SER A 74 -3.31 -20.05 2.55
C SER A 74 -4.67 -19.35 2.64
N MET A 75 -4.72 -18.04 2.40
CA MET A 75 -5.97 -17.28 2.38
C MET A 75 -6.91 -17.70 1.24
N GLY A 76 -6.38 -18.05 0.07
CA GLY A 76 -7.14 -18.52 -1.07
C GLY A 76 -7.73 -19.92 -0.85
N ILE A 77 -6.93 -20.86 -0.36
CA ILE A 77 -7.29 -22.28 -0.19
C ILE A 77 -8.31 -22.48 0.93
N HIS A 78 -8.10 -21.83 2.09
CA HIS A 78 -8.87 -22.14 3.28
C HIS A 78 -10.12 -21.26 3.40
N GLY A 79 -11.26 -21.86 3.74
CA GLY A 79 -12.47 -21.11 4.08
C GLY A 79 -12.27 -20.28 5.36
N LYS A 80 -13.13 -19.27 5.56
CA LYS A 80 -13.06 -18.34 6.71
C LYS A 80 -12.93 -19.04 8.06
N LEU A 81 -13.71 -20.09 8.31
CA LEU A 81 -13.68 -20.82 9.59
C LEU A 81 -12.33 -21.50 9.84
N THR A 82 -11.78 -22.18 8.84
CA THR A 82 -10.46 -22.82 8.93
C THR A 82 -9.36 -21.78 9.15
N LEU A 83 -9.45 -20.63 8.47
CA LEU A 83 -8.53 -19.52 8.68
C LEU A 83 -8.55 -19.05 10.13
N LEU A 84 -9.74 -18.77 10.68
CA LEU A 84 -9.89 -18.29 12.06
C LEU A 84 -9.41 -19.31 13.10
N LEU A 85 -9.71 -20.60 12.90
CA LEU A 85 -9.42 -21.63 13.91
C LEU A 85 -7.97 -22.13 13.88
N HIS A 86 -7.33 -22.18 12.70
CA HIS A 86 -6.04 -22.88 12.54
C HIS A 86 -4.92 -22.01 12.00
N HIS A 87 -5.23 -20.91 11.29
CA HIS A 87 -4.21 -20.15 10.56
C HIS A 87 -4.11 -18.69 10.99
N GLU A 88 -5.07 -18.14 11.74
CA GLU A 88 -5.17 -16.70 12.02
C GLU A 88 -3.88 -16.14 12.62
N LYS A 89 -3.38 -16.78 13.69
CA LYS A 89 -2.18 -16.31 14.39
C LYS A 89 -0.93 -16.36 13.48
N ARG A 90 -0.79 -17.43 12.68
CA ARG A 90 0.35 -17.58 11.75
C ARG A 90 0.28 -16.54 10.64
N LEU A 91 -0.87 -16.41 9.98
CA LEU A 91 -1.06 -15.47 8.87
C LEU A 91 -0.92 -14.04 9.36
N ARG A 92 -1.39 -13.73 10.57
CA ARG A 92 -1.21 -12.40 11.18
C ARG A 92 0.27 -12.09 11.34
N LYS A 93 1.03 -13.04 11.88
CA LYS A 93 2.48 -12.90 12.02
C LYS A 93 3.15 -12.67 10.65
N ILE A 94 2.77 -13.41 9.62
CA ILE A 94 3.30 -13.22 8.27
C ILE A 94 2.94 -11.83 7.72
N GLY A 95 1.69 -11.39 7.87
CA GLY A 95 1.25 -10.06 7.46
C GLY A 95 2.00 -8.94 8.20
N ASP A 96 2.29 -9.12 9.48
CA ASP A 96 3.10 -8.19 10.27
C ASP A 96 4.56 -8.15 9.78
N GLU A 97 5.14 -9.31 9.46
CA GLU A 97 6.49 -9.42 8.89
C GLU A 97 6.59 -8.75 7.51
N LEU A 98 5.51 -8.76 6.71
CA LEU A 98 5.47 -8.16 5.36
C LEU A 98 5.14 -6.67 5.35
N ARG A 99 4.78 -6.07 6.49
CA ARG A 99 4.24 -4.70 6.57
C ARG A 99 5.20 -3.60 6.12
N TYR A 100 6.50 -3.86 6.08
CA TYR A 100 7.49 -2.89 5.59
C TYR A 100 7.56 -2.80 4.07
N LEU A 101 6.99 -3.76 3.34
CA LEU A 101 7.03 -3.79 1.89
C LEU A 101 6.20 -2.65 1.31
N HIS A 102 6.71 -2.07 0.24
CA HIS A 102 5.93 -1.12 -0.55
C HIS A 102 4.71 -1.82 -1.14
N PRO A 103 3.50 -1.24 -1.10
CA PRO A 103 2.27 -1.90 -1.55
C PRO A 103 2.31 -2.31 -3.03
N PHE A 104 2.98 -1.54 -3.89
CA PHE A 104 3.19 -1.95 -5.30
C PHE A 104 4.19 -3.10 -5.45
N LYS A 105 5.17 -3.28 -4.57
CA LYS A 105 6.03 -4.48 -4.60
C LYS A 105 5.27 -5.72 -4.18
N PHE A 106 4.39 -5.59 -3.19
CA PHE A 106 3.50 -6.65 -2.74
C PHE A 106 2.52 -7.06 -3.84
N LEU A 107 1.76 -6.12 -4.41
CA LEU A 107 0.85 -6.41 -5.52
C LEU A 107 1.58 -6.83 -6.80
N GLY A 108 2.71 -6.20 -7.09
CA GLY A 108 3.52 -6.47 -8.28
C GLY A 108 3.98 -7.92 -8.30
N PHE A 109 4.42 -8.44 -7.15
CA PHE A 109 4.74 -9.86 -7.02
C PHE A 109 3.51 -10.76 -7.26
N ILE A 110 2.37 -10.47 -6.63
CA ILE A 110 1.15 -11.29 -6.74
C ILE A 110 0.61 -11.36 -8.17
N PHE A 111 0.59 -10.21 -8.86
CA PHE A 111 -0.01 -10.07 -10.19
C PHE A 111 1.01 -10.13 -11.33
N SER A 112 2.30 -10.33 -11.04
CA SER A 112 3.31 -10.56 -12.06
C SER A 112 2.93 -11.78 -12.90
N PRO A 113 3.15 -11.75 -14.23
CA PRO A 113 2.91 -12.91 -15.11
C PRO A 113 3.60 -14.20 -14.64
N LYS A 114 4.69 -14.10 -13.89
CA LYS A 114 5.44 -15.25 -13.34
C LYS A 114 4.70 -15.98 -12.22
N ASN A 115 3.77 -15.30 -11.54
CA ASN A 115 3.08 -15.80 -10.34
C ASN A 115 1.57 -15.97 -10.58
N SER A 116 1.19 -16.47 -11.75
CA SER A 116 -0.22 -16.59 -12.17
C SER A 116 -1.08 -17.42 -11.21
N HIS A 117 -0.50 -18.34 -10.43
CA HIS A 117 -1.23 -19.09 -9.39
C HIS A 117 -1.68 -18.20 -8.24
N LEU A 118 -0.88 -17.22 -7.82
CA LEU A 118 -1.25 -16.28 -6.75
C LEU A 118 -2.44 -15.40 -7.15
N LYS A 119 -2.51 -15.02 -8.43
CA LYS A 119 -3.66 -14.32 -8.99
C LYS A 119 -4.96 -15.14 -8.86
N GLN A 120 -4.91 -16.46 -9.04
CA GLN A 120 -6.08 -17.33 -8.84
C GLN A 120 -6.52 -17.36 -7.37
N TYR A 121 -5.57 -17.41 -6.43
CA TYR A 121 -5.89 -17.31 -5.01
C TYR A 121 -6.45 -15.93 -4.64
N MET A 122 -5.95 -14.86 -5.23
CA MET A 122 -6.55 -13.53 -5.08
C MET A 122 -7.98 -13.47 -5.59
N ALA A 123 -8.29 -14.12 -6.71
CA ALA A 123 -9.67 -14.25 -7.19
C ALA A 123 -10.55 -14.94 -6.13
N ALA A 124 -10.10 -16.08 -5.59
CA ALA A 124 -10.82 -16.81 -4.54
C ALA A 124 -10.99 -15.98 -3.24
N ILE A 125 -10.00 -15.16 -2.86
CA ILE A 125 -10.08 -14.21 -1.75
C ILE A 125 -11.14 -13.14 -2.03
N PHE A 126 -11.21 -12.65 -3.27
CA PHE A 126 -12.14 -11.58 -3.66
C PHE A 126 -13.57 -12.06 -3.91
N ASP A 127 -13.77 -13.35 -4.16
CA ASP A 127 -15.08 -13.98 -4.24
C ASP A 127 -15.72 -14.16 -2.85
N ASP A 128 -14.92 -14.37 -1.80
CA ASP A 128 -15.39 -14.41 -0.42
C ASP A 128 -15.53 -12.97 0.14
N TYR A 129 -16.77 -12.57 0.44
CA TYR A 129 -17.08 -11.25 0.99
C TYR A 129 -16.25 -10.91 2.23
N PHE A 130 -16.10 -11.84 3.18
CA PHE A 130 -15.41 -11.57 4.43
C PHE A 130 -13.91 -11.45 4.24
N LYS A 131 -13.30 -12.32 3.42
CA LYS A 131 -11.87 -12.24 3.11
C LYS A 131 -11.56 -10.95 2.36
N ARG A 132 -12.37 -10.62 1.35
CA ARG A 132 -12.26 -9.38 0.58
C ARG A 132 -12.35 -8.15 1.46
N THR A 133 -13.40 -8.03 2.28
CA THR A 133 -13.58 -6.86 3.14
C THR A 133 -12.41 -6.66 4.09
N ASN A 134 -11.89 -7.75 4.68
CA ASN A 134 -10.74 -7.68 5.58
C ASN A 134 -9.46 -7.29 4.83
N PHE A 135 -9.19 -7.90 3.67
CA PHE A 135 -8.04 -7.58 2.84
C PHE A 135 -8.06 -6.12 2.38
N VAL A 136 -9.17 -5.68 1.79
CA VAL A 136 -9.34 -4.32 1.26
C VAL A 136 -9.20 -3.28 2.37
N LYS A 137 -9.78 -3.52 3.55
CA LYS A 137 -9.68 -2.60 4.68
C LYS A 137 -8.23 -2.30 5.04
N ASP A 138 -7.42 -3.33 5.23
CA ASP A 138 -6.03 -3.17 5.67
C ASP A 138 -5.13 -2.67 4.53
N TYR A 139 -5.36 -3.15 3.31
CA TYR A 139 -4.65 -2.72 2.11
C TYR A 139 -4.90 -1.23 1.80
N SER A 140 -6.15 -0.79 1.85
CA SER A 140 -6.53 0.61 1.60
C SER A 140 -5.86 1.57 2.57
N GLN A 141 -5.77 1.20 3.85
CA GLN A 141 -5.07 2.00 4.86
C GLN A 141 -3.58 2.17 4.53
N THR A 142 -2.94 1.10 4.03
CA THR A 142 -1.55 1.16 3.60
C THR A 142 -1.40 2.08 2.39
N MET A 143 -2.28 1.90 1.39
CA MET A 143 -2.27 2.72 0.17
C MET A 143 -2.45 4.20 0.46
N ASP A 144 -3.43 4.57 1.28
CA ASP A 144 -3.68 5.97 1.63
C ASP A 144 -2.44 6.64 2.27
N ILE A 145 -1.65 5.90 3.03
CA ILE A 145 -0.46 6.41 3.71
C ILE A 145 0.70 6.65 2.75
N TYR A 146 0.87 5.79 1.73
CA TYR A 146 1.85 6.00 0.67
C TYR A 146 1.39 7.08 -0.33
N ASP A 147 0.09 7.15 -0.62
CA ASP A 147 -0.50 8.18 -1.48
C ASP A 147 -0.33 9.59 -0.90
N LEU A 148 -0.58 9.76 0.41
CA LEU A 148 -0.41 11.04 1.10
C LEU A 148 1.03 11.59 1.04
N LYS A 149 2.02 10.72 0.81
CA LYS A 149 3.43 11.10 0.66
C LYS A 149 3.83 11.33 -0.79
N ASN A 150 2.90 11.13 -1.73
CA ASN A 150 3.11 11.10 -3.16
C ASN A 150 4.11 10.01 -3.60
N ASP A 151 4.26 8.95 -2.79
CA ASP A 151 5.20 7.86 -3.06
C ASP A 151 4.63 6.88 -4.10
N LEU A 152 3.29 6.73 -4.19
CA LEU A 152 2.68 5.77 -5.12
C LEU A 152 2.93 6.14 -6.59
N THR A 153 2.62 7.38 -6.99
CA THR A 153 2.69 7.80 -8.40
C THR A 153 4.11 7.71 -8.96
N VAL A 154 5.13 7.94 -8.12
CA VAL A 154 6.56 7.84 -8.51
C VAL A 154 6.93 6.43 -8.95
N TYR A 155 6.28 5.41 -8.40
CA TYR A 155 6.56 4.00 -8.69
C TYR A 155 5.58 3.37 -9.69
N LEU A 156 4.64 4.16 -10.24
CA LEU A 156 3.55 3.63 -11.05
C LEU A 156 4.05 3.05 -12.38
N GLU A 157 4.99 3.72 -13.04
CA GLU A 157 5.56 3.26 -14.31
C GLU A 157 6.22 1.87 -14.16
N ASP A 158 7.01 1.68 -13.11
CA ASP A 158 7.71 0.42 -12.89
C ASP A 158 6.77 -0.68 -12.39
N PHE A 159 5.79 -0.34 -11.55
CA PHE A 159 4.72 -1.26 -11.18
C PHE A 159 3.94 -1.74 -12.41
N SER A 160 3.58 -0.82 -13.30
CA SER A 160 2.91 -1.10 -14.58
C SER A 160 3.69 -2.10 -15.43
N LYS A 161 5.01 -1.93 -15.54
CA LYS A 161 5.89 -2.90 -16.22
C LYS A 161 5.90 -4.26 -15.51
N GLU A 162 5.96 -4.28 -14.18
CA GLU A 162 6.03 -5.52 -13.40
C GLU A 162 4.77 -6.39 -13.54
N VAL A 163 3.58 -5.77 -13.56
CA VAL A 163 2.31 -6.48 -13.79
C VAL A 163 1.95 -6.65 -15.26
N ASN A 164 2.73 -6.06 -16.18
CA ASN A 164 2.49 -6.05 -17.63
C ASN A 164 1.13 -5.45 -18.01
N ILE A 165 0.79 -4.30 -17.42
CA ILE A 165 -0.47 -3.57 -17.66
C ILE A 165 -0.14 -2.10 -17.89
N PRO A 166 -0.68 -1.44 -18.94
CA PRO A 166 -0.41 -0.02 -19.20
C PRO A 166 -0.74 0.90 -18.02
N GLU A 167 0.15 1.86 -17.72
CA GLU A 167 -0.01 2.81 -16.62
C GLU A 167 -1.35 3.56 -16.68
N ASN A 168 -1.78 3.97 -17.87
CA ASN A 168 -3.03 4.71 -18.09
C ASN A 168 -4.28 3.92 -17.69
N GLU A 169 -4.21 2.60 -17.58
CA GLU A 169 -5.31 1.76 -17.08
C GLU A 169 -5.30 1.64 -15.55
N ILE A 170 -4.12 1.73 -14.92
CA ILE A 170 -3.96 1.66 -13.46
C ILE A 170 -4.22 3.03 -12.80
N LEU A 171 -3.74 4.10 -13.43
CA LEU A 171 -3.75 5.46 -12.91
C LEU A 171 -5.13 5.96 -12.43
N PRO A 172 -6.26 5.69 -13.13
CA PRO A 172 -7.58 6.12 -12.67
C PRO A 172 -7.92 5.59 -11.28
N PHE A 173 -7.60 4.33 -10.98
CA PHE A 173 -7.88 3.74 -9.67
C PHE A 173 -7.08 4.41 -8.55
N ILE A 174 -5.88 4.89 -8.85
CA ILE A 174 -5.03 5.60 -7.89
C ILE A 174 -5.57 7.00 -7.64
N LYS A 175 -5.88 7.75 -8.70
CA LYS A 175 -6.45 9.10 -8.61
C LYS A 175 -7.78 9.12 -7.86
N ASP A 176 -8.63 8.13 -8.11
CA ASP A 176 -9.95 8.01 -7.48
C ASP A 176 -9.90 7.33 -6.10
N LYS A 177 -8.71 6.90 -5.64
CA LYS A 177 -8.50 6.11 -4.42
C LYS A 177 -9.38 4.85 -4.36
N ASN A 178 -9.65 4.27 -5.52
CA ASN A 178 -10.48 3.08 -5.68
C ASN A 178 -9.62 1.82 -5.55
N TRP A 179 -9.12 1.55 -4.34
CA TRP A 179 -8.20 0.44 -4.06
C TRP A 179 -8.83 -0.94 -4.27
N GLU A 180 -10.12 -1.10 -3.92
CA GLU A 180 -10.83 -2.34 -4.22
C GLU A 180 -10.97 -2.53 -5.73
N GLY A 181 -11.32 -1.47 -6.46
CA GLY A 181 -11.42 -1.47 -7.91
C GLY A 181 -10.10 -1.83 -8.59
N LEU A 182 -8.98 -1.29 -8.09
CA LEU A 182 -7.64 -1.63 -8.56
C LEU A 182 -7.39 -3.14 -8.47
N VAL A 183 -7.57 -3.73 -7.30
CA VAL A 183 -7.28 -5.17 -7.12
C VAL A 183 -8.23 -6.03 -7.97
N ARG A 184 -9.51 -5.65 -8.07
CA ARG A 184 -10.47 -6.33 -8.96
C ARG A 184 -10.08 -6.25 -10.43
N PHE A 185 -9.55 -5.12 -10.86
CA PHE A 185 -9.04 -4.93 -12.20
C PHE A 185 -7.83 -5.83 -12.45
N LEU A 186 -6.84 -5.83 -11.55
CA LEU A 186 -5.65 -6.69 -11.64
C LEU A 186 -5.99 -8.19 -11.67
N ILE A 187 -7.04 -8.63 -10.97
CA ILE A 187 -7.54 -10.01 -11.01
C ILE A 187 -8.07 -10.39 -12.40
N LYS A 188 -8.68 -9.44 -13.12
CA LYS A 188 -9.39 -9.70 -14.38
C LYS A 188 -8.55 -9.52 -15.64
N TYR A 189 -7.57 -8.61 -15.60
CA TYR A 189 -6.74 -8.23 -16.74
C TYR A 189 -5.86 -9.38 -17.22
#